data_AF-A0A183B1I8-F1
#
_entry.id   AF-A0A183B1I8-F1
#
_cell.length_a   1.000
_cell.length_b   1.000
_cell.length_c   1.000
_cell.angle_alpha   90.00
_cell.angle_beta   90.00
_cell.angle_gamma   90.00
#
_symmetry.space_group_name_H-M   'P 1'
#
loop_
_entity.id
_entity.type
_entity.pdbx_description
1 polymer ?
#
loop_
_entity_poly.entity_id
_entity_poly.type
_entity_poly.pdbx_seq_one_letter_code
_entity_poly.pdbx_strand_id
1 'polypeptide(L)'
;MTFLWLSTPPIMLARYLDWYRDHGDQFNQHPVVIHWSTLEHTNIPPVRITAFPPGAIFPASRWIVMNLCKPFQLLVFYGQVYQSDTPGSNLLIGHYAVPVVPPCPSGFGRIRVGTQLDKDGKFSVFRVELLDKPSRTDLPSSVSALNAWVDTDQGRLMPLEFQLLPVPLTNKEVKTFLQISVRDSNETLVRKK
;
A
#
# COMPACT_ATOMS: atom_id res chain seq x y z
N MET A 1 -10.06 -8.69 -21.85
CA MET A 1 -9.57 -7.43 -21.27
C MET A 1 -8.11 -7.29 -21.62
N THR A 2 -7.78 -6.33 -22.49
CA THR A 2 -6.41 -6.13 -22.98
C THR A 2 -5.71 -5.13 -22.07
N PHE A 3 -4.74 -5.58 -21.29
CA PHE A 3 -3.89 -4.69 -20.49
C PHE A 3 -2.92 -3.99 -21.45
N LEU A 4 -3.17 -2.72 -21.72
CA LEU A 4 -2.18 -1.88 -22.39
C LEU A 4 -1.07 -1.59 -21.36
N TRP A 5 0.04 -2.31 -21.50
CA TRP A 5 1.31 -1.97 -20.86
C TRP A 5 1.92 -0.74 -21.55
N LEU A 6 1.14 0.34 -21.65
CA LEU A 6 1.69 1.65 -21.95
C LEU A 6 2.40 2.07 -20.68
N SER A 7 3.73 2.13 -20.76
CA SER A 7 4.60 2.84 -19.83
C SER A 7 3.99 4.21 -19.56
N THR A 8 3.16 4.28 -18.52
CA THR A 8 2.48 5.52 -18.16
C THR A 8 3.60 6.42 -17.67
N PRO A 9 3.89 7.53 -18.37
CA PRO A 9 5.05 8.33 -18.02
C PRO A 9 4.92 8.75 -16.55
N PRO A 10 5.97 8.61 -15.72
CA PRO A 10 5.91 8.83 -14.27
C PRO A 10 5.35 10.22 -13.88
N ILE A 11 5.41 11.18 -14.81
CA ILE A 11 4.82 12.52 -14.71
C ILE A 11 3.28 12.49 -14.55
N MET A 12 2.57 11.53 -15.17
CA MET A 12 1.11 11.42 -15.08
C MET A 12 0.66 10.96 -13.70
N LEU A 13 1.35 9.98 -13.11
CA LEU A 13 1.06 9.49 -11.75
C LEU A 13 1.40 10.56 -10.70
N ALA A 14 2.52 11.27 -10.86
CA ALA A 14 2.89 12.36 -9.96
C ALA A 14 1.85 13.49 -9.97
N ARG A 15 1.41 13.94 -11.16
CA ARG A 15 0.35 14.95 -11.28
C ARG A 15 -1.01 14.49 -10.78
N TYR A 16 -1.32 13.19 -10.94
CA TYR A 16 -2.51 12.61 -10.35
C TYR A 16 -2.45 12.70 -8.82
N LEU A 17 -1.34 12.30 -8.21
CA LEU A 17 -1.14 12.41 -6.77
C LEU A 17 -1.11 13.87 -6.27
N ASP A 18 -0.60 14.82 -7.06
CA ASP A 18 -0.63 16.26 -6.73
C ASP A 18 -2.06 16.82 -6.78
N TRP A 19 -2.87 16.45 -7.77
CA TRP A 19 -4.29 16.85 -7.81
C TRP A 19 -5.07 16.30 -6.60
N TYR A 20 -4.72 15.09 -6.15
CA TYR A 20 -5.26 14.50 -4.92
C TYR A 20 -4.87 15.29 -3.67
N ARG A 21 -3.63 15.78 -3.61
CA ARG A 21 -3.13 16.62 -2.50
C ARG A 21 -4.00 17.87 -2.32
N ASP A 22 -4.34 18.52 -3.44
CA ASP A 22 -5.13 19.75 -3.43
C ASP A 22 -6.63 19.50 -3.10
N HIS A 23 -7.07 18.23 -3.06
CA HIS A 23 -8.45 17.81 -2.77
C HIS A 23 -8.55 16.78 -1.62
N GLY A 24 -7.54 16.69 -0.74
CA GLY A 24 -7.40 15.64 0.28
C GLY A 24 -8.62 15.46 1.22
N ASP A 25 -9.36 16.54 1.50
CA ASP A 25 -10.57 16.50 2.33
C ASP A 25 -11.69 15.63 1.73
N GLN A 26 -11.75 15.51 0.40
CA GLN A 26 -12.72 14.63 -0.28
C GLN A 26 -12.32 13.16 -0.14
N PHE A 27 -11.03 12.85 -0.05
CA PHE A 27 -10.53 11.48 0.08
C PHE A 27 -10.62 10.93 1.49
N ASN A 28 -10.63 11.80 2.50
CA ASN A 28 -10.95 11.39 3.86
C ASN A 28 -12.34 10.73 3.97
N GLN A 29 -13.25 11.02 3.04
CA GLN A 29 -14.55 10.37 3.01
C GLN A 29 -14.45 8.88 2.68
N HIS A 30 -13.35 8.42 2.07
CA HIS A 30 -13.18 7.04 1.64
C HIS A 30 -12.28 6.24 2.59
N PRO A 31 -12.64 4.98 2.92
CA PRO A 31 -11.75 4.13 3.69
C PRO A 31 -10.51 3.75 2.87
N VAL A 32 -9.36 3.64 3.52
CA VAL A 32 -8.16 3.01 2.93
C VAL A 32 -8.16 1.54 3.28
N VAL A 33 -8.23 0.68 2.27
CA VAL A 33 -8.30 -0.77 2.41
C VAL A 33 -7.02 -1.38 1.86
N ILE A 34 -6.43 -2.30 2.63
CA ILE A 34 -5.23 -3.04 2.23
C ILE A 34 -5.62 -4.48 1.99
N HIS A 35 -5.22 -4.97 0.83
CA HIS A 35 -5.31 -6.34 0.37
C HIS A 35 -3.90 -6.93 0.35
N TRP A 36 -3.73 -8.18 0.78
CA TRP A 36 -2.44 -8.85 0.66
C TRP A 36 -2.55 -10.27 0.12
N SER A 37 -1.50 -10.68 -0.58
CA SER A 37 -1.34 -12.03 -1.12
C SER A 37 0.13 -12.43 -1.13
N THR A 38 0.41 -13.73 -1.20
CA THR A 38 1.78 -14.18 -1.52
C THR A 38 2.14 -13.80 -2.96
N LEU A 39 3.43 -13.58 -3.24
CA LEU A 39 3.87 -13.24 -4.59
C LEU A 39 3.60 -14.35 -5.62
N GLU A 40 3.57 -15.60 -5.17
CA GLU A 40 3.26 -16.77 -6.00
C GLU A 40 1.77 -16.89 -6.35
N HIS A 41 0.88 -16.26 -5.57
CA HIS A 41 -0.57 -16.41 -5.74
C HIS A 41 -1.24 -15.05 -5.95
N THR A 42 -1.49 -14.73 -7.22
CA THR A 42 -2.29 -13.58 -7.64
C THR A 42 -3.79 -13.86 -7.63
N ASN A 43 -4.21 -15.14 -7.61
CA ASN A 43 -5.60 -15.58 -7.78
C ASN A 43 -6.33 -15.97 -6.46
N ILE A 44 -5.66 -15.93 -5.32
CA ILE A 44 -6.30 -16.19 -4.01
C ILE A 44 -7.07 -14.93 -3.59
N PRO A 45 -8.29 -15.04 -3.04
CA PRO A 45 -9.01 -13.88 -2.52
C PRO A 45 -8.13 -13.17 -1.48
N PRO A 46 -7.67 -11.96 -1.77
CA PRO A 46 -6.76 -11.28 -0.86
C PRO A 46 -7.46 -11.05 0.47
N VAL A 47 -6.80 -11.44 1.56
CA VAL A 47 -7.26 -11.02 2.89
C VAL A 47 -7.24 -9.50 2.88
N ARG A 48 -8.33 -8.89 3.35
CA ARG A 48 -8.52 -7.44 3.33
C ARG A 48 -8.64 -6.90 4.75
N ILE A 49 -8.10 -5.71 4.97
CA ILE A 49 -8.28 -4.95 6.20
C ILE A 49 -8.47 -3.47 5.89
N THR A 50 -9.37 -2.82 6.60
CA THR A 50 -9.47 -1.36 6.58
C THR A 50 -8.35 -0.78 7.44
N ALA A 51 -7.34 -0.20 6.80
CA ALA A 51 -6.23 0.47 7.47
C ALA A 51 -6.66 1.81 8.07
N PHE A 52 -7.43 2.60 7.32
CA PHE A 52 -8.00 3.87 7.80
C PHE A 52 -9.49 3.89 7.47
N PRO A 53 -10.38 4.08 8.46
CA PRO A 53 -11.82 4.18 8.21
C PRO A 53 -12.17 5.49 7.50
N PRO A 54 -13.40 5.63 6.98
CA PRO A 54 -13.93 6.91 6.51
C PRO A 54 -13.86 7.94 7.65
N GLY A 55 -13.45 9.17 7.34
CA GLY A 55 -13.35 10.27 8.30
C GLY A 55 -12.11 10.21 9.20
N ALA A 56 -11.10 9.40 8.87
CA ALA A 56 -9.83 9.38 9.59
C ALA A 56 -9.16 10.77 9.61
N ILE A 57 -8.88 11.27 10.82
CA ILE A 57 -8.14 12.52 10.99
C ILE A 57 -6.66 12.28 10.67
N PHE A 58 -6.09 13.05 9.76
CA PHE A 58 -4.67 12.98 9.39
C PHE A 58 -3.86 14.13 10.00
N PRO A 59 -2.55 13.94 10.29
CA PRO A 59 -1.76 12.74 10.04
C PRO A 59 -2.13 11.57 10.96
N ALA A 60 -2.06 10.35 10.45
CA ALA A 60 -2.40 9.14 11.18
C ALA A 60 -1.42 8.01 10.88
N SER A 61 -1.22 7.10 11.84
CA SER A 61 -0.39 5.92 11.65
C SER A 61 -1.05 4.70 12.25
N ARG A 62 -0.88 3.54 11.62
CA ARG A 62 -1.45 2.28 12.07
C ARG A 62 -0.50 1.13 11.81
N TRP A 63 -0.58 0.14 12.70
CA TRP A 63 0.09 -1.14 12.53
C TRP A 63 -0.93 -2.22 12.14
N ILE A 64 -0.60 -2.98 11.10
CA ILE A 64 -1.36 -4.13 10.64
C ILE A 64 -0.53 -5.37 10.88
N VAL A 65 -1.17 -6.43 11.37
CA VAL A 65 -0.51 -7.71 11.65
C VAL A 65 -1.08 -8.78 10.75
N MET A 66 -0.19 -9.54 10.10
CA MET A 66 -0.52 -10.62 9.18
C MET A 66 0.23 -11.88 9.63
N ASN A 67 -0.43 -13.04 9.60
CA ASN A 67 0.26 -14.31 9.86
C ASN A 67 0.81 -14.84 8.54
N LEU A 68 2.12 -14.66 8.32
CA LEU A 68 2.77 -14.98 7.04
C LEU A 68 4.27 -15.19 7.21
N CYS A 69 4.83 -16.13 6.44
CA CYS A 69 6.25 -16.49 6.40
C CYS A 69 6.79 -16.64 4.98
N LYS A 70 6.17 -15.94 4.03
CA LYS A 70 6.49 -16.04 2.60
C LYS A 70 6.55 -14.66 1.99
N PRO A 71 7.32 -14.48 0.90
CA PRO A 71 7.27 -13.27 0.08
C PRO A 71 5.84 -12.90 -0.29
N PHE A 72 5.53 -11.61 -0.18
CA PHE A 72 4.17 -11.12 -0.32
C PHE A 72 4.09 -9.74 -0.96
N GLN A 73 2.88 -9.36 -1.34
CA GLN A 73 2.56 -8.02 -1.82
C GLN A 73 1.35 -7.45 -1.09
N LEU A 74 1.32 -6.12 -1.02
CA LEU A 74 0.23 -5.31 -0.52
C LEU A 74 -0.33 -4.50 -1.68
N LEU A 75 -1.64 -4.55 -1.86
CA LEU A 75 -2.39 -3.70 -2.76
C LEU A 75 -3.29 -2.81 -1.92
N VAL A 76 -3.17 -1.50 -2.09
CA VAL A 76 -3.84 -0.50 -1.24
C VAL A 76 -4.82 0.27 -2.09
N PHE A 77 -6.07 0.34 -1.64
CA PHE A 77 -7.14 0.97 -2.38
C PHE A 77 -7.88 2.01 -1.54
N TYR A 78 -8.40 3.05 -2.18
CA TYR A 78 -9.57 3.74 -1.64
C TYR A 78 -10.80 2.88 -1.87
N GLY A 79 -11.51 2.55 -0.79
CA GLY A 79 -12.77 1.82 -0.85
C GLY A 79 -13.95 2.74 -1.14
N GLN A 80 -15.06 2.14 -1.56
CA GLN A 80 -16.34 2.85 -1.60
C GLN A 80 -16.95 2.95 -0.19
N VAL A 81 -17.55 4.09 0.13
CA VAL A 81 -18.30 4.30 1.39
C VAL A 81 -19.61 3.51 1.39
N TYR A 82 -20.17 3.30 0.20
CA TYR A 82 -21.42 2.57 -0.02
C TYR A 82 -21.11 1.25 -0.73
N GLN A 83 -21.59 0.15 -0.17
CA GLN A 83 -21.48 -1.20 -0.73
C GLN A 83 -22.24 -1.26 -2.06
N SER A 84 -21.58 -0.98 -3.17
CA SER A 84 -22.00 -1.55 -4.45
C SER A 84 -21.27 -2.89 -4.59
N ASP A 85 -22.02 -3.97 -4.78
CA ASP A 85 -21.50 -5.34 -4.98
C ASP A 85 -20.71 -5.50 -6.31
N THR A 86 -20.44 -4.40 -7.00
CA THR A 86 -19.56 -4.37 -8.17
C THR A 86 -18.19 -3.82 -7.78
N PRO A 87 -17.07 -4.48 -8.12
CA PRO A 87 -15.69 -4.04 -7.83
C PRO A 87 -15.25 -2.78 -8.62
N GLY A 88 -16.18 -1.92 -9.00
CA GLY A 88 -16.05 -0.93 -10.07
C GLY A 88 -15.39 0.41 -9.71
N SER A 89 -14.97 0.66 -8.47
CA SER A 89 -14.16 1.87 -8.18
C SER A 89 -13.24 1.74 -6.96
N ASN A 90 -12.57 0.60 -6.80
CA ASN A 90 -11.42 0.54 -5.88
C ASN A 90 -10.22 1.14 -6.61
N LEU A 91 -9.93 2.42 -6.37
CA LEU A 91 -8.75 3.06 -6.93
C LEU A 91 -7.52 2.52 -6.23
N LEU A 92 -6.62 1.88 -6.97
CA LEU A 92 -5.33 1.42 -6.45
C LEU A 92 -4.45 2.66 -6.19
N ILE A 93 -3.99 2.83 -4.95
CA ILE A 93 -3.17 3.97 -4.51
C ILE A 93 -1.79 3.55 -4.00
N GLY A 94 -1.55 2.25 -3.87
CA GLY A 94 -0.25 1.73 -3.50
C GLY A 94 -0.11 0.26 -3.84
N HIS A 95 1.05 -0.11 -4.36
CA HIS A 95 1.44 -1.49 -4.59
C HIS A 95 2.82 -1.70 -4.00
N TYR A 96 2.91 -2.51 -2.94
CA TYR A 96 4.17 -2.76 -2.24
C TYR A 96 4.50 -4.23 -2.33
N ALA A 97 5.75 -4.57 -2.63
CA ALA A 97 6.22 -5.95 -2.63
C ALA A 97 7.31 -6.15 -1.58
N VAL A 98 7.25 -7.29 -0.89
CA VAL A 98 8.27 -7.78 0.05
C VAL A 98 8.83 -9.07 -0.55
N PRO A 99 9.87 -8.97 -1.39
CA PRO A 99 10.34 -10.09 -2.20
C PRO A 99 11.12 -11.13 -1.39
N VAL A 100 11.69 -10.73 -0.26
CA VAL A 100 12.50 -11.59 0.60
C VAL A 100 11.89 -11.61 2.00
N VAL A 101 11.38 -12.78 2.38
CA VAL A 101 10.96 -13.07 3.76
C VAL A 101 11.70 -14.34 4.17
N PRO A 102 12.58 -14.30 5.18
CA PRO A 102 13.28 -15.49 5.61
C PRO A 102 12.29 -16.51 6.20
N PRO A 103 12.63 -17.81 6.18
CA PRO A 103 11.84 -18.83 6.84
C PRO A 103 11.65 -18.51 8.32
N CYS A 104 10.43 -18.67 8.82
CA CYS A 104 10.14 -18.48 10.24
C CYS A 104 10.61 -19.68 11.05
N PRO A 105 11.51 -19.52 12.02
CA PRO A 105 12.00 -20.62 12.87
C PRO A 105 10.87 -21.42 13.55
N SER A 106 9.84 -20.73 14.03
CA SER A 106 8.67 -21.34 14.67
C SER A 106 7.66 -21.97 13.69
N GLY A 107 7.88 -21.87 12.38
CA GLY A 107 6.88 -22.19 11.34
C GLY A 107 5.70 -21.20 11.26
N PHE A 108 5.55 -20.29 12.23
CA PHE A 108 4.47 -19.32 12.35
C PHE A 108 5.00 -17.93 12.70
N GLY A 109 5.31 -17.14 11.70
CA GLY A 109 5.73 -15.75 11.83
C GLY A 109 4.57 -14.78 11.69
N ARG A 110 4.75 -13.61 12.32
CA ARG A 110 3.81 -12.50 12.21
C ARG A 110 4.50 -11.34 11.52
N ILE A 111 3.99 -10.92 10.39
CA ILE A 111 4.43 -9.70 9.73
C ILE A 111 3.66 -8.52 10.31
N ARG A 112 4.39 -7.50 10.72
CA ARG A 112 3.86 -6.21 11.16
C ARG A 112 4.16 -5.17 10.08
N VAL A 113 3.11 -4.53 9.55
CA VAL A 113 3.22 -3.49 8.53
C VAL A 113 2.82 -2.16 9.14
N GLY A 114 3.73 -1.20 9.13
CA GLY A 114 3.51 0.17 9.56
C GLY A 114 3.03 1.01 8.38
N THR A 115 1.83 1.55 8.49
CA THR A 115 1.19 2.39 7.47
C THR A 115 0.87 3.76 8.03
N GLN A 116 0.91 4.78 7.19
CA GLN A 116 0.61 6.14 7.58
C GLN A 116 -0.16 6.91 6.50
N LEU A 117 -0.99 7.84 6.95
CA LEU A 117 -1.48 8.98 6.18
C LEU A 117 -0.70 10.20 6.67
N ASP A 118 0.01 10.88 5.76
CA ASP A 118 0.72 12.10 6.11
C ASP A 118 -0.25 13.29 6.28
N LYS A 119 0.29 14.48 6.53
CA LYS A 119 -0.48 15.72 6.70
C LYS A 119 -1.34 16.09 5.49
N ASP A 120 -1.02 15.55 4.32
CA ASP A 120 -1.71 15.81 3.06
C ASP A 120 -2.65 14.63 2.68
N GLY A 121 -2.84 13.66 3.59
CA GLY A 121 -3.67 12.48 3.35
C GLY A 121 -3.02 11.44 2.43
N LYS A 122 -1.72 11.54 2.14
CA LYS A 122 -1.03 10.57 1.28
C LYS A 122 -0.72 9.31 2.06
N PHE A 123 -1.17 8.17 1.53
CA PHE A 123 -0.86 6.86 2.07
C PHE A 123 0.59 6.45 1.78
N SER A 124 1.27 5.90 2.79
CA SER A 124 2.55 5.21 2.63
C SER A 124 2.72 4.03 3.59
N VAL A 125 3.49 3.03 3.16
CA VAL A 125 4.08 2.03 4.06
C VAL A 125 5.43 2.58 4.50
N PHE A 126 5.64 2.73 5.81
CA PHE A 126 6.90 3.28 6.35
C PHE A 126 7.79 2.17 6.94
N ARG A 127 7.23 1.01 7.29
CA ARG A 127 8.01 -0.11 7.83
C ARG A 127 7.32 -1.45 7.62
N VAL A 128 8.12 -2.50 7.43
CA VAL A 128 7.68 -3.89 7.50
C VAL A 128 8.63 -4.65 8.42
N GLU A 129 8.08 -5.44 9.35
CA GLU A 129 8.85 -6.21 10.34
C GLU A 129 8.32 -7.65 10.39
N LEU A 130 9.21 -8.63 10.42
CA LEU A 130 8.90 -10.00 10.79
C LEU A 130 9.11 -10.17 12.29
N LEU A 131 8.05 -10.56 12.99
CA LEU A 131 8.07 -10.92 14.40
C LEU A 131 8.10 -12.44 14.50
N ASP A 132 9.07 -12.94 15.26
CA ASP A 132 9.12 -14.34 15.65
C ASP A 132 9.28 -14.47 17.17
N LYS A 133 8.60 -15.48 17.71
CA LYS A 133 8.82 -15.93 19.08
C LYS A 133 9.59 -17.25 18.98
N PRO A 134 10.93 -17.23 19.00
CA PRO A 134 11.67 -18.48 18.97
C PRO A 134 11.22 -19.34 20.16
N SER A 135 10.93 -20.62 19.89
CA SER A 135 11.06 -21.62 20.94
C SER A 135 12.50 -21.54 21.45
N ARG A 136 12.66 -21.51 22.77
CA ARG A 136 13.83 -21.04 23.53
C ARG A 136 15.18 -21.74 23.27
N THR A 137 15.35 -22.47 22.17
CA THR A 137 16.37 -23.52 22.04
C THR A 137 17.41 -23.32 20.93
N ASP A 138 17.30 -22.35 20.03
CA ASP A 138 18.29 -22.25 18.93
C ASP A 138 18.82 -20.82 18.69
N LEU A 139 20.10 -20.62 19.01
CA LEU A 139 20.98 -19.59 18.47
C LEU A 139 22.44 -20.09 18.59
N PRO A 140 23.40 -19.64 17.75
CA PRO A 140 23.28 -18.85 16.52
C PRO A 140 24.04 -19.49 15.34
N SER A 141 23.73 -19.07 14.11
CA SER A 141 24.72 -19.09 13.04
C SER A 141 24.66 -17.80 12.22
N SER A 142 25.79 -17.12 12.27
CA SER A 142 26.13 -15.88 11.60
C SER A 142 25.91 -15.98 10.09
N VAL A 143 25.09 -15.10 9.52
CA VAL A 143 25.19 -14.70 8.11
C VAL A 143 24.88 -13.20 8.00
N SER A 144 25.74 -12.52 7.25
CA SER A 144 25.80 -11.08 6.99
C SER A 144 24.53 -10.44 6.44
N ALA A 145 24.50 -9.11 6.55
CA ALA A 145 23.85 -8.15 5.66
C ALA A 145 22.33 -7.90 5.81
N LEU A 146 22.02 -6.62 6.05
CA LEU A 146 20.76 -5.87 5.93
C LEU A 146 19.45 -6.34 6.58
N ASN A 147 19.31 -7.61 6.98
CA ASN A 147 18.10 -8.12 7.64
C ASN A 147 18.50 -8.90 8.89
N ALA A 148 19.05 -8.21 9.89
CA ALA A 148 19.46 -8.82 11.14
C ALA A 148 18.28 -8.93 12.11
N TRP A 149 18.21 -10.04 12.83
CA TRP A 149 17.31 -10.16 13.98
C TRP A 149 17.75 -9.19 15.08
N VAL A 150 16.79 -8.45 15.62
CA VAL A 150 16.94 -7.58 16.77
C VAL A 150 16.10 -8.15 17.90
N ASP A 151 16.72 -8.40 19.04
CA ASP A 151 16.02 -8.87 20.22
C ASP A 151 15.33 -7.68 20.92
N THR A 152 14.07 -7.86 21.29
CA THR A 152 13.29 -6.88 22.04
C THR A 152 12.55 -7.55 23.18
N ASP A 153 12.04 -6.75 24.12
CA ASP A 153 11.21 -7.24 25.24
C ASP A 153 9.96 -8.01 24.77
N GLN A 154 9.55 -7.84 23.50
CA GLN A 154 8.38 -8.48 22.91
C GLN A 154 8.69 -9.71 22.05
N GLY A 155 9.97 -10.05 21.85
CA GLY A 155 10.43 -11.14 21.00
C GLY A 155 11.52 -10.68 20.02
N ARG A 156 11.81 -11.52 19.02
CA ARG A 156 12.78 -11.20 17.97
C ARG A 156 12.05 -10.52 16.82
N LEU A 157 12.57 -9.39 16.37
CA LEU A 157 12.07 -8.69 15.20
C LEU A 157 13.15 -8.64 14.12
N MET A 158 12.73 -8.70 12.87
CA MET A 158 13.61 -8.47 11.73
C MET A 158 12.95 -7.45 10.80
N PRO A 159 13.56 -6.29 10.57
CA PRO A 159 13.10 -5.39 9.53
C PRO A 159 13.15 -6.09 8.18
N LEU A 160 12.13 -5.90 7.36
CA LEU A 160 12.08 -6.44 6.00
C LEU A 160 12.14 -5.30 5.00
N GLU A 161 12.95 -5.49 3.97
CA GLU A 161 12.96 -4.61 2.82
C GLU A 161 11.67 -4.76 2.00
N PHE A 162 11.20 -3.63 1.47
CA PHE A 162 10.04 -3.60 0.60
C PHE A 162 10.23 -2.59 -0.52
N GLN A 163 9.55 -2.82 -1.64
CA GLN A 163 9.63 -2.00 -2.83
C GLN A 163 8.25 -1.46 -3.17
N LEU A 164 8.16 -0.16 -3.45
CA LEU A 164 6.98 0.44 -4.06
C LEU A 164 7.02 0.12 -5.56
N LEU A 165 6.03 -0.63 -6.03
CA LEU A 165 5.86 -0.97 -7.43
C LEU A 165 5.00 0.08 -8.15
N PRO A 166 5.17 0.23 -9.48
CA PRO A 166 4.32 1.10 -10.27
C PRO A 166 2.86 0.69 -10.13
N VAL A 167 1.99 1.66 -9.86
CA VAL A 167 0.54 1.48 -9.84
C VAL A 167 0.03 1.66 -11.27
N PRO A 168 -0.44 0.59 -11.95
CA PRO A 168 -0.95 0.71 -13.31
C PRO A 168 -2.28 1.49 -13.26
N LEU A 169 -2.35 2.59 -14.00
CA LEU A 169 -3.62 3.30 -14.21
C LEU A 169 -4.46 2.56 -15.25
N THR A 170 -5.74 2.37 -14.96
CA THR A 170 -6.69 1.83 -15.94
C THR A 170 -6.98 2.85 -17.04
N ASN A 171 -7.38 2.38 -18.23
CA ASN A 171 -7.79 3.26 -19.33
C ASN A 171 -8.92 4.23 -18.93
N LYS A 172 -9.79 3.82 -18.00
CA LYS A 172 -10.88 4.68 -17.50
C LYS A 172 -10.30 5.81 -16.64
N GLU A 173 -9.41 5.49 -15.71
CA GLU A 173 -8.74 6.48 -14.85
C GLU A 173 -7.90 7.47 -15.67
N VAL A 174 -7.15 6.98 -16.68
CA VAL A 174 -6.40 7.82 -17.61
C VAL A 174 -7.33 8.78 -18.36
N LYS A 175 -8.48 8.30 -18.87
CA LYS A 175 -9.46 9.14 -19.57
C LYS A 175 -10.08 10.19 -18.66
N THR A 176 -10.51 9.81 -17.46
CA THR A 176 -11.06 10.73 -16.47
C THR A 176 -10.03 11.81 -16.11
N PHE A 177 -8.78 11.44 -15.91
CA PHE A 177 -7.70 12.39 -15.64
C PHE A 177 -7.49 13.38 -16.80
N LEU A 178 -7.41 12.89 -18.04
CA LEU A 178 -7.25 13.76 -19.21
C LEU A 178 -8.39 14.78 -19.31
N GLN A 179 -9.63 14.36 -19.04
CA GLN A 179 -10.80 15.26 -19.04
C GLN A 179 -10.71 16.35 -17.95
N ILE A 180 -10.28 15.99 -16.74
CA ILE A 180 -10.09 16.96 -15.64
C ILE A 180 -9.00 17.98 -16.01
N SER A 181 -7.86 17.52 -16.54
CA SER A 181 -6.74 18.42 -16.89
C SER A 181 -7.09 19.47 -17.95
N VAL A 182 -7.96 19.10 -18.91
CA VAL A 182 -8.46 20.01 -19.96
C VAL A 182 -9.40 21.05 -19.36
N ARG A 183 -10.22 20.66 -18.38
CA ARG A 183 -11.14 21.57 -17.70
C ARG A 183 -10.41 22.64 -16.89
N ASP A 184 -9.42 22.24 -16.09
CA ASP A 184 -8.65 23.18 -15.26
C ASP A 184 -7.83 24.16 -16.11
N SER A 185 -7.31 23.70 -17.25
CA SER A 185 -6.61 24.55 -18.22
C SER A 185 -7.51 25.63 -18.82
N ASN A 186 -8.78 25.30 -19.05
CA ASN A 186 -9.76 26.26 -19.57
C ASN A 186 -10.23 27.25 -18.48
N GLU A 187 -10.43 26.79 -17.24
CA GLU A 187 -10.83 27.65 -16.13
C GLU A 187 -9.73 28.65 -15.71
N THR A 188 -8.45 28.24 -15.77
CA THR A 188 -7.31 29.15 -15.55
C THR A 188 -7.12 30.15 -16.68
N LEU A 189 -7.51 29.82 -17.92
CA LEU A 189 -7.49 30.76 -19.05
C LEU A 189 -8.59 31.83 -18.93
N VAL A 190 -9.76 31.46 -18.40
CA VAL A 190 -10.89 32.37 -18.21
C VAL A 190 -10.66 33.34 -17.05
N ARG A 191 -9.99 32.92 -15.96
CA ARG A 191 -9.66 33.81 -14.82
C ARG A 191 -8.53 34.82 -15.09
N LYS A 192 -7.79 34.67 -16.20
CA LYS A 192 -6.71 35.60 -16.60
C LYS A 192 -7.16 36.63 -17.65
N LYS A 193 -8.44 36.67 -17.98
CA LYS A 193 -9.07 37.73 -18.77
C LYS A 193 -9.91 38.62 -17.87
#